data_AF-A0A379T068-F1
#
_entry.id   AF-A0A379T068-F1
#
_cell.length_a   1.000
_cell.length_b   1.000
_cell.length_c   1.000
_cell.angle_alpha   90.00
_cell.angle_beta   90.00
_cell.angle_gamma   90.00
#
_symmetry.space_group_name_H-M   'P 1'
#
loop_
_entity.id
_entity.type
_entity.pdbx_description
1 polymer ?
#
loop_
_entity_poly.entity_id
_entity_poly.type
_entity_poly.pdbx_seq_one_letter_code
_entity_poly.pdbx_strand_id
1 'polypeptide(L)'
;MELKATSLGKRLAQHPYDRAVILNAGVKVSGDRHEYLIPFNQLLAIHCKRGLVWGELEFVLPEDKVVRLHGTEWTETQQFHRHLDAHWRRWSQEMSDVAAQALQEQWARISERTGENQWLTRERVRGLEHEIRQTFAALPLPISRLEEFDNCREIWRKCLAWLQDSEGSRQQHNQAYADAMLKAHADFFTEIETSPLNSSQARAVVNSESSLLVLAGAGSGKTSVLVARAGWLLARGQADAGQILLLAFGRKAAEEMDERIRERLHTEEITARTFHSLALYIIQQGSKKSACRQ
;
A
#
# COMPACT_ATOMS: atom_id res chain seq x y z
N MET A 1 36.76 -1.64 20.22
CA MET A 1 37.97 -2.10 19.50
C MET A 1 38.29 -1.08 18.41
N GLU A 2 39.57 -0.80 18.16
CA GLU A 2 40.05 0.23 17.21
C GLU A 2 41.07 -0.41 16.26
N LEU A 3 41.06 0.02 14.99
CA LEU A 3 42.05 -0.33 13.96
C LEU A 3 42.63 0.96 13.39
N LYS A 4 43.95 1.02 13.20
CA LYS A 4 44.66 2.20 12.67
C LYS A 4 45.53 1.82 11.47
N ALA A 5 45.62 2.71 10.49
CA ALA A 5 46.57 2.59 9.42
C ALA A 5 47.99 2.83 9.94
N THR A 6 48.96 2.12 9.37
CA THR A 6 50.38 2.32 9.65
C THR A 6 50.84 3.71 9.18
N SER A 7 51.90 4.27 9.79
CA SER A 7 52.41 5.59 9.40
C SER A 7 52.82 5.67 7.93
N LEU A 8 53.32 4.56 7.38
CA LEU A 8 53.72 4.43 5.98
C LEU A 8 52.49 4.21 5.07
N GLY A 9 51.50 3.42 5.53
CA GLY A 9 50.20 3.27 4.85
C GLY A 9 49.42 4.58 4.76
N LYS A 10 49.43 5.41 5.81
CA LYS A 10 48.80 6.74 5.83
C LYS A 10 49.40 7.69 4.79
N ARG A 11 50.71 7.66 4.60
CA ARG A 11 51.41 8.51 3.60
C ARG A 11 51.19 8.04 2.16
N LEU A 12 51.10 6.72 1.94
CA LEU A 12 51.01 6.13 0.60
C LEU A 12 49.58 6.01 0.07
N ALA A 13 48.59 5.77 0.94
CA ALA A 13 47.22 5.53 0.51
C ALA A 13 46.48 6.80 0.08
N GLN A 14 46.89 7.98 0.54
CA GLN A 14 46.21 9.27 0.35
C GLN A 14 44.68 9.22 0.59
N HIS A 15 44.22 8.24 1.37
CA HIS A 15 42.80 8.06 1.68
C HIS A 15 42.38 9.00 2.82
N PRO A 16 41.13 9.49 2.82
CA PRO A 16 40.65 10.45 3.81
C PRO A 16 40.51 9.85 5.22
N TYR A 17 40.61 8.53 5.35
CA TYR A 17 40.40 7.80 6.59
C TYR A 17 41.60 6.90 6.91
N ASP A 18 42.02 6.91 8.17
CA ASP A 18 43.16 6.13 8.68
C ASP A 18 42.83 5.33 9.94
N ARG A 19 41.58 5.39 10.41
CA ARG A 19 41.15 4.75 11.64
C ARG A 19 39.71 4.25 11.56
N ALA A 20 39.44 3.08 12.13
CA ALA A 20 38.09 2.59 12.37
C ALA A 20 37.87 2.19 13.82
N VAL A 21 36.70 2.53 14.37
CA VAL A 21 36.28 2.18 15.73
C VAL A 21 34.91 1.54 15.68
N ILE A 22 34.77 0.37 16.31
CA ILE A 22 33.49 -0.33 16.45
C ILE A 22 32.68 0.34 17.56
N LEU A 23 31.45 0.73 17.24
CA LEU A 23 30.46 1.28 18.15
C LEU A 23 29.36 0.25 18.44
N ASN A 24 28.42 0.58 19.32
CA ASN A 24 27.31 -0.31 19.69
C ASN A 24 26.39 -0.65 18.51
N ALA A 25 26.14 0.30 17.60
CA ALA A 25 25.22 0.14 16.47
C ALA A 25 25.80 0.72 15.17
N GLY A 26 27.13 0.60 15.00
CA GLY A 26 27.80 1.16 13.84
C GLY A 26 29.32 1.04 13.88
N VAL A 27 29.95 1.56 12.83
CA VAL A 27 31.40 1.73 12.74
C VAL A 27 31.68 3.20 12.49
N LYS A 28 32.62 3.75 13.25
CA LYS A 28 33.13 5.09 13.01
C LYS A 28 34.43 4.99 12.22
N VAL A 29 34.49 5.66 11.09
CA VAL A 29 35.69 5.74 10.26
C VAL A 29 36.17 7.19 10.26
N SER A 30 37.44 7.43 10.58
CA SER A 30 37.97 8.79 10.78
C SER A 30 39.38 8.94 10.21
N GLY A 31 39.75 10.19 9.89
CA GLY A 31 41.11 10.63 9.59
C GLY A 31 41.33 12.06 10.10
N ASP A 32 42.41 12.71 9.67
CA ASP A 32 42.84 14.01 10.24
C ASP A 32 41.83 15.15 10.06
N ARG A 33 40.97 15.09 9.03
CA ARG A 33 39.99 16.15 8.70
C ARG A 33 38.58 15.65 8.44
N HIS A 34 38.36 14.34 8.50
CA HIS A 34 37.09 13.72 8.10
C HIS A 34 36.69 12.67 9.13
N GLU A 35 35.42 12.67 9.50
CA GLU A 35 34.80 11.66 10.34
C GLU A 35 33.50 11.22 9.68
N TYR A 36 33.28 9.92 9.58
CA TYR A 36 32.10 9.34 8.99
C TYR A 36 31.58 8.22 9.88
N LEU A 37 30.33 8.35 10.30
CA LEU A 37 29.61 7.31 11.04
C LEU A 37 28.88 6.42 10.04
N ILE A 38 29.10 5.11 10.15
CA ILE A 38 28.40 4.08 9.39
C ILE A 38 27.48 3.32 10.34
N PRO A 39 26.18 3.67 10.41
CA PRO A 39 25.20 2.91 11.15
C PRO A 39 25.09 1.47 10.63
N PHE A 40 24.87 0.49 11.50
CA PHE A 40 24.67 -0.90 11.08
C PHE A 40 23.42 -1.10 10.21
N ASN A 41 22.38 -0.27 10.39
CA ASN A 41 21.16 -0.30 9.56
C ASN A 41 21.36 0.24 8.14
N GLN A 42 22.55 0.77 7.81
CA GLN A 42 22.92 1.19 6.46
C GLN A 42 23.99 0.28 5.84
N LEU A 43 24.49 -0.71 6.58
CA LEU A 43 25.56 -1.57 6.11
C LEU A 43 24.99 -2.75 5.33
N LEU A 44 25.52 -3.00 4.13
CA LEU A 44 25.14 -4.10 3.24
C LEU A 44 26.12 -5.27 3.29
N ALA A 45 27.42 -4.96 3.35
CA ALA A 45 28.48 -5.95 3.46
C ALA A 45 29.76 -5.32 4.04
N ILE A 46 30.61 -6.16 4.64
CA ILE A 46 31.96 -5.78 5.06
C ILE A 46 32.96 -6.71 4.39
N HIS A 47 33.75 -6.19 3.46
CA HIS A 47 34.80 -6.96 2.80
C HIS A 47 36.16 -6.69 3.46
N CYS A 48 36.93 -7.76 3.64
CA CYS A 48 38.32 -7.70 4.11
C CYS A 48 39.22 -8.23 3.00
N LYS A 49 40.09 -7.37 2.47
CA LYS A 49 40.99 -7.69 1.35
C LYS A 49 42.45 -7.59 1.79
N ARG A 50 43.29 -8.46 1.22
CA ARG A 50 44.74 -8.40 1.38
C ARG A 50 45.35 -7.70 0.17
N GLY A 51 45.98 -6.56 0.39
CA GLY A 51 46.83 -5.90 -0.60
C GLY A 51 48.26 -6.48 -0.63
N LEU A 52 49.12 -5.88 -1.46
CA LEU A 52 50.53 -6.29 -1.60
C LEU A 52 51.32 -6.19 -0.28
N VAL A 53 51.01 -5.18 0.54
CA VAL A 53 51.75 -4.89 1.79
C VAL A 53 50.82 -4.71 2.99
N TRP A 54 49.56 -4.29 2.79
CA TRP A 54 48.62 -3.96 3.86
C TRP A 54 47.26 -4.64 3.68
N GLY A 55 46.48 -4.69 4.74
CA GLY A 55 45.06 -5.02 4.68
C GLY A 55 44.18 -3.81 4.37
N GLU A 56 43.02 -4.11 3.78
CA GLU A 56 41.97 -3.17 3.41
C GLU A 56 40.60 -3.66 3.91
N LEU A 57 39.79 -2.73 4.43
CA LEU A 57 38.38 -2.95 4.75
C LEU A 57 37.51 -2.07 3.85
N GLU A 58 36.47 -2.68 3.28
CA GLU A 58 35.42 -1.99 2.54
C GLU A 58 34.07 -2.18 3.22
N PHE A 59 33.37 -1.07 3.46
CA PHE A 59 32.01 -1.03 3.96
C PHE A 59 31.08 -0.68 2.79
N VAL A 60 30.24 -1.63 2.39
CA VAL A 60 29.27 -1.45 1.31
C VAL A 60 27.99 -0.87 1.87
N LEU A 61 27.52 0.23 1.28
CA LEU A 61 26.32 0.97 1.65
C LEU A 61 25.34 1.01 0.45
N PRO A 62 24.07 1.41 0.66
CA PRO A 62 23.13 1.64 -0.43
C PRO A 62 23.65 2.61 -1.49
N GLU A 63 23.02 2.59 -2.67
CA GLU A 63 23.36 3.48 -3.81
C GLU A 63 24.81 3.30 -4.30
N ASP A 64 25.33 2.07 -4.27
CA ASP A 64 26.69 1.72 -4.69
C ASP A 64 27.82 2.49 -3.97
N LYS A 65 27.51 3.07 -2.80
CA LYS A 65 28.48 3.79 -1.97
C LYS A 65 29.37 2.79 -1.23
N VAL A 66 30.68 3.04 -1.26
CA VAL A 66 31.67 2.22 -0.54
C VAL A 66 32.60 3.12 0.27
N VAL A 67 32.70 2.85 1.57
CA VAL A 67 33.69 3.50 2.45
C VAL A 67 34.86 2.55 2.65
N ARG A 68 36.09 3.04 2.45
CA ARG A 68 37.30 2.21 2.51
C ARG A 68 38.25 2.68 3.59
N LEU A 69 38.83 1.72 4.32
CA LEU A 69 39.98 1.92 5.19
C LEU A 69 41.14 1.08 4.66
N HIS A 70 42.25 1.74 4.32
CA HIS A 70 43.41 1.13 3.69
C HIS A 70 44.68 1.37 4.51
N GLY A 71 45.73 0.56 4.29
CA GLY A 71 47.05 0.77 4.89
C GLY A 71 47.21 0.23 6.31
N THR A 72 46.35 -0.71 6.71
CA THR A 72 46.36 -1.36 8.04
C THR A 72 47.19 -2.63 8.04
N GLU A 73 47.73 -3.05 9.19
CA GLU A 73 48.46 -4.33 9.28
C GLU A 73 47.51 -5.51 9.06
N TRP A 74 47.87 -6.44 8.17
CA TRP A 74 46.96 -7.50 7.72
C TRP A 74 46.37 -8.35 8.85
N THR A 75 47.20 -8.71 9.85
CA THR A 75 46.77 -9.48 11.02
C THR A 75 45.76 -8.71 11.87
N GLU A 76 45.99 -7.41 12.08
CA GLU A 76 45.07 -6.53 12.80
C GLU A 76 43.78 -6.31 12.00
N THR A 77 43.87 -6.14 10.67
CA THR A 77 42.71 -6.02 9.78
C THR A 77 41.79 -7.24 9.90
N GLN A 78 42.36 -8.46 9.84
CA GLN A 78 41.60 -9.70 9.98
C GLN A 78 40.95 -9.85 11.35
N GLN A 79 41.68 -9.49 12.43
CA GLN A 79 41.15 -9.59 13.78
C GLN A 79 39.99 -8.59 13.98
N PHE A 80 40.17 -7.36 13.51
CA PHE A 80 39.14 -6.34 13.54
C PHE A 80 37.91 -6.74 12.72
N HIS A 81 38.11 -7.24 11.49
CA HIS A 81 37.03 -7.73 10.62
C HIS A 81 36.20 -8.81 11.30
N ARG A 82 36.84 -9.85 11.85
CA ARG A 82 36.13 -10.93 12.54
C ARG A 82 35.30 -10.43 13.72
N HIS A 83 35.85 -9.52 14.53
CA HIS A 83 35.12 -8.98 15.67
C HIS A 83 33.93 -8.10 15.24
N LEU A 84 34.16 -7.25 14.23
CA LEU A 84 33.10 -6.41 13.67
C LEU A 84 32.00 -7.23 13.02
N ASP A 85 32.33 -8.21 12.18
CA ASP A 85 31.37 -9.06 11.49
C ASP A 85 30.52 -9.85 12.50
N ALA A 86 31.13 -10.41 13.55
CA ALA A 86 30.40 -11.08 14.62
C ALA A 86 29.44 -10.13 15.36
N HIS A 87 29.88 -8.89 15.63
CA HIS A 87 29.03 -7.88 16.28
C HIS A 87 27.87 -7.47 15.38
N TRP A 88 28.14 -7.14 14.12
CA TRP A 88 27.13 -6.72 13.16
C TRP A 88 26.13 -7.82 12.85
N ARG A 89 26.55 -9.10 12.76
CA ARG A 89 25.65 -10.25 12.62
C ARG A 89 24.72 -10.42 13.81
N ARG A 90 25.23 -10.31 15.05
CA ARG A 90 24.41 -10.38 16.26
C ARG A 90 23.36 -9.27 16.28
N TRP A 91 23.80 -8.03 16.06
CA TRP A 91 22.90 -6.89 15.96
C TRP A 91 21.87 -7.07 14.84
N SER A 92 22.28 -7.60 13.68
CA SER A 92 21.36 -7.83 12.56
C SER A 92 20.31 -8.90 12.88
N GLN A 93 20.68 -9.94 13.64
CA GLN A 93 19.73 -10.95 14.11
C GLN A 93 18.72 -10.37 15.09
N GLU A 94 19.14 -9.54 16.04
CA GLU A 94 18.22 -8.85 16.97
C GLU A 94 17.26 -7.92 16.21
N MET A 95 17.77 -7.20 15.21
CA MET A 95 16.94 -6.33 14.38
C MET A 95 16.03 -7.09 13.41
N SER A 96 16.38 -8.30 13.01
CA SER A 96 15.51 -9.12 12.16
C SER A 96 14.27 -9.58 12.93
N ASP A 97 14.37 -9.80 14.24
CA ASP A 97 13.21 -10.10 15.10
C ASP A 97 12.24 -8.90 15.16
N VAL A 98 12.78 -7.68 15.31
CA VAL A 98 12.00 -6.43 15.27
C VAL A 98 11.35 -6.24 13.89
N ALA A 99 12.09 -6.51 12.81
CA ALA A 99 11.55 -6.44 11.45
C ALA A 99 10.45 -7.48 11.22
N ALA A 100 10.64 -8.72 11.72
CA ALA A 100 9.65 -9.78 11.64
C ALA A 100 8.34 -9.37 12.31
N GLN A 101 8.41 -8.80 13.52
CA GLN A 101 7.23 -8.32 14.23
C GLN A 101 6.49 -7.23 13.42
N ALA A 102 7.20 -6.21 12.94
CA ALA A 102 6.60 -5.13 12.16
C ALA A 102 5.92 -5.64 10.88
N LEU A 103 6.56 -6.59 10.18
CA LEU A 103 6.00 -7.20 8.97
C LEU A 103 4.80 -8.11 9.28
N GLN A 104 4.81 -8.82 10.41
CA GLN A 104 3.67 -9.62 10.88
C GLN A 104 2.46 -8.75 11.17
N GLU A 105 2.65 -7.65 11.90
CA GLU A 105 1.59 -6.68 12.18
C GLU A 105 1.04 -6.08 10.87
N GLN A 106 1.92 -5.73 9.93
CA GLN A 106 1.50 -5.19 8.64
C GLN A 106 0.72 -6.22 7.80
N TRP A 107 1.17 -7.47 7.77
CA TRP A 107 0.46 -8.55 7.07
C TRP A 107 -0.92 -8.84 7.68
N ALA A 108 -1.04 -8.79 9.01
CA ALA A 108 -2.32 -8.94 9.69
C ALA A 108 -3.31 -7.84 9.26
N ARG A 109 -2.85 -6.58 9.14
CA ARG A 109 -3.66 -5.46 8.65
C ARG A 109 -4.10 -5.62 7.20
N ILE A 110 -3.20 -6.09 6.32
CA ILE A 110 -3.55 -6.39 4.92
C ILE A 110 -4.65 -7.45 4.93
N SER A 111 -4.43 -8.57 5.61
CA SER A 111 -5.36 -9.71 5.65
C SER A 111 -6.74 -9.32 6.19
N GLU A 112 -6.79 -8.53 7.26
CA GLU A 112 -8.04 -8.01 7.83
C GLU A 112 -8.79 -7.10 6.83
N ARG A 113 -8.07 -6.18 6.18
CA ARG A 113 -8.66 -5.20 5.26
C ARG A 113 -8.98 -5.77 3.88
N THR A 114 -8.43 -6.93 3.52
CA THR A 114 -8.76 -7.69 2.32
C THR A 114 -9.64 -8.91 2.64
N GLY A 115 -10.39 -8.88 3.74
CA GLY A 115 -11.33 -9.96 4.08
C GLY A 115 -12.41 -10.18 3.01
N GLU A 116 -12.82 -11.43 2.83
CA GLU A 116 -13.67 -11.91 1.72
C GLU A 116 -15.04 -11.21 1.59
N ASN A 117 -15.53 -10.59 2.66
CA ASN A 117 -16.90 -10.07 2.75
C ASN A 117 -17.06 -8.59 2.36
N GLN A 118 -16.02 -7.95 1.81
CA GLN A 118 -16.08 -6.54 1.47
C GLN A 118 -15.45 -6.24 0.11
N TRP A 119 -16.02 -5.24 -0.58
CA TRP A 119 -15.42 -4.68 -1.79
C TRP A 119 -14.12 -3.94 -1.46
N LEU A 120 -13.05 -4.27 -2.17
CA LEU A 120 -11.75 -3.63 -2.05
C LEU A 120 -11.64 -2.48 -3.06
N THR A 121 -11.98 -1.28 -2.58
CA THR A 121 -11.93 -0.03 -3.37
C THR A 121 -10.50 0.35 -3.74
N ARG A 122 -10.30 1.11 -4.81
CA ARG A 122 -8.98 1.67 -5.18
C ARG A 122 -8.40 2.61 -4.14
N GLU A 123 -9.24 3.30 -3.39
CA GLU A 123 -8.81 4.15 -2.28
C GLU A 123 -8.19 3.31 -1.15
N ARG A 124 -8.88 2.26 -0.70
CA ARG A 124 -8.37 1.30 0.30
C ARG A 124 -7.05 0.66 -0.14
N VAL A 125 -6.94 0.25 -1.41
CA VAL A 125 -5.69 -0.32 -1.94
C VAL A 125 -4.55 0.69 -1.87
N ARG A 126 -4.76 1.94 -2.30
CA ARG A 126 -3.74 2.99 -2.17
C ARG A 126 -3.33 3.25 -0.72
N GLY A 127 -4.28 3.20 0.22
CA GLY A 127 -4.00 3.28 1.65
C GLY A 127 -3.09 2.14 2.13
N LEU A 128 -3.39 0.90 1.76
CA LEU A 128 -2.58 -0.28 2.07
C LEU A 128 -1.17 -0.19 1.45
N GLU A 129 -1.05 0.20 0.18
CA GLU A 129 0.25 0.41 -0.48
C GLU A 129 1.10 1.43 0.28
N HIS A 130 0.48 2.52 0.73
CA HIS A 130 1.17 3.55 1.51
C HIS A 130 1.66 3.00 2.85
N GLU A 131 0.82 2.28 3.59
CA GLU A 131 1.17 1.65 4.87
C GLU A 131 2.31 0.63 4.72
N ILE A 132 2.30 -0.19 3.67
CA ILE A 132 3.38 -1.15 3.39
C ILE A 132 4.69 -0.42 3.14
N ARG A 133 4.68 0.63 2.29
CA ARG A 133 5.87 1.43 1.99
C ARG A 133 6.41 2.13 3.23
N GLN A 134 5.53 2.67 4.08
CA GLN A 134 5.92 3.25 5.36
C GLN A 134 6.56 2.21 6.28
N THR A 135 5.96 1.02 6.39
CA THR A 135 6.51 -0.08 7.19
C THR A 135 7.91 -0.45 6.70
N PHE A 136 8.08 -0.62 5.38
CA PHE A 136 9.37 -0.95 4.77
C PHE A 136 10.43 0.13 5.02
N ALA A 137 10.05 1.41 4.97
CA ALA A 137 10.95 2.53 5.26
C ALA A 137 11.35 2.62 6.75
N ALA A 138 10.49 2.11 7.65
CA ALA A 138 10.72 2.10 9.09
C ALA A 138 11.46 0.85 9.59
N LEU A 139 11.76 -0.12 8.72
CA LEU A 139 12.45 -1.33 9.14
C LEU A 139 13.87 -1.02 9.65
N PRO A 140 14.33 -1.70 10.71
CA PRO A 140 15.65 -1.48 11.28
C PRO A 140 16.78 -2.08 10.43
N LEU A 141 16.46 -2.77 9.34
CA LEU A 141 17.39 -3.42 8.43
C LEU A 141 17.22 -2.89 7.00
N PRO A 142 18.29 -2.83 6.19
CA PRO A 142 18.16 -2.62 4.75
C PRO A 142 17.26 -3.69 4.12
N ILE A 143 16.32 -3.26 3.28
CA ILE A 143 15.34 -4.17 2.63
C ILE A 143 16.05 -5.28 1.84
N SER A 144 17.16 -4.99 1.18
CA SER A 144 17.96 -5.95 0.43
C SER A 144 18.53 -7.09 1.28
N ARG A 145 18.65 -6.88 2.59
CA ARG A 145 19.17 -7.87 3.53
C ARG A 145 18.08 -8.72 4.18
N LEU A 146 16.81 -8.40 4.01
CA LEU A 146 15.71 -9.18 4.61
C LEU A 146 15.66 -10.63 4.07
N GLU A 147 16.19 -10.85 2.86
CA GLU A 147 16.39 -12.18 2.29
C GLU A 147 17.37 -13.05 3.11
N GLU A 148 18.23 -12.48 3.95
CA GLU A 148 19.19 -13.23 4.74
C GLU A 148 18.55 -13.92 5.95
N PHE A 149 17.36 -13.49 6.40
CA PHE A 149 16.78 -13.89 7.69
C PHE A 149 15.47 -14.67 7.55
N ASP A 150 15.46 -15.93 7.99
CA ASP A 150 14.29 -16.83 7.84
C ASP A 150 13.05 -16.34 8.60
N ASN A 151 13.21 -15.65 9.73
CA ASN A 151 12.12 -15.14 10.58
C ASN A 151 11.26 -14.07 9.90
N CYS A 152 11.83 -13.27 9.00
CA CYS A 152 11.12 -12.20 8.29
C CYS A 152 11.02 -12.40 6.77
N ARG A 153 11.86 -13.25 6.16
CA ARG A 153 11.94 -13.42 4.69
C ARG A 153 10.59 -13.68 4.04
N GLU A 154 9.88 -14.71 4.50
CA GLU A 154 8.64 -15.15 3.84
C GLU A 154 7.52 -14.11 3.94
N ILE A 155 7.40 -13.43 5.09
CA ILE A 155 6.37 -12.42 5.28
C ILE A 155 6.69 -11.13 4.53
N TRP A 156 7.97 -10.76 4.46
CA TRP A 156 8.43 -9.67 3.63
C TRP A 156 8.11 -9.94 2.15
N ARG A 157 8.40 -11.15 1.65
CA ARG A 157 8.05 -11.56 0.28
C ARG A 157 6.56 -11.46 0.00
N LYS A 158 5.71 -11.86 0.93
CA LYS A 158 4.24 -11.70 0.80
C LYS A 158 3.84 -10.23 0.69
N CYS A 159 4.37 -9.37 1.57
CA CYS A 159 4.12 -7.93 1.52
C CYS A 159 4.62 -7.30 0.21
N LEU A 160 5.80 -7.71 -0.25
CA LEU A 160 6.40 -7.23 -1.50
C LEU A 160 5.59 -7.68 -2.71
N ALA A 161 5.18 -8.95 -2.77
CA ALA A 161 4.37 -9.48 -3.86
C ALA A 161 3.02 -8.76 -3.95
N TRP A 162 2.36 -8.52 -2.81
CA TRP A 162 1.13 -7.74 -2.76
C TRP A 162 1.34 -6.30 -3.25
N LEU A 163 2.46 -5.67 -2.88
CA LEU A 163 2.80 -4.31 -3.33
C LEU A 163 3.13 -4.24 -4.83
N GLN A 164 3.68 -5.30 -5.41
CA GLN A 164 4.04 -5.38 -6.83
C GLN A 164 2.83 -5.61 -7.73
N ASP A 165 1.82 -6.37 -7.27
CA ASP A 165 0.59 -6.66 -8.01
C ASP A 165 -0.67 -6.36 -7.17
N SER A 166 -0.77 -5.12 -6.72
CA SER A 166 -1.91 -4.66 -5.92
C SER A 166 -3.21 -4.63 -6.72
N GLU A 167 -3.15 -4.25 -8.01
CA GLU A 167 -4.33 -4.20 -8.88
C GLU A 167 -4.81 -5.60 -9.29
N GLY A 168 -3.91 -6.55 -9.61
CA GLY A 168 -4.28 -7.94 -9.86
C GLY A 168 -4.91 -8.59 -8.63
N SER A 169 -4.29 -8.41 -7.47
CA SER A 169 -4.83 -8.87 -6.19
C SER A 169 -6.23 -8.28 -5.92
N ARG A 170 -6.42 -6.98 -6.18
CA ARG A 170 -7.70 -6.29 -6.03
C ARG A 170 -8.77 -6.83 -6.97
N GLN A 171 -8.43 -7.08 -8.22
CA GLN A 171 -9.37 -7.61 -9.21
C GLN A 171 -9.82 -9.02 -8.84
N GLN A 172 -8.88 -9.90 -8.48
CA GLN A 172 -9.19 -11.27 -8.04
C GLN A 172 -10.10 -11.27 -6.81
N HIS A 173 -9.78 -10.44 -5.81
CA HIS A 173 -10.59 -10.26 -4.61
C HIS A 173 -12.02 -9.81 -4.93
N ASN A 174 -12.15 -8.72 -5.70
CA ASN A 174 -13.46 -8.16 -6.04
C ASN A 174 -14.29 -9.08 -6.94
N GLN A 175 -13.63 -9.88 -7.78
CA GLN A 175 -14.27 -10.91 -8.58
C GLN A 175 -14.88 -12.00 -7.68
N ALA A 176 -14.11 -12.52 -6.73
CA ALA A 176 -14.61 -13.51 -5.77
C ALA A 176 -15.76 -12.95 -4.91
N TYR A 177 -15.63 -11.70 -4.44
CA TYR A 177 -16.70 -11.00 -3.72
C TYR A 177 -17.97 -10.88 -4.58
N ALA A 178 -17.84 -10.43 -5.83
CA ALA A 178 -18.97 -10.27 -6.73
C ALA A 178 -19.66 -11.63 -6.98
N ASP A 179 -18.90 -12.69 -7.22
CA ASP A 179 -19.43 -14.03 -7.45
C ASP A 179 -20.18 -14.56 -6.22
N ALA A 180 -19.64 -14.33 -5.02
CA ALA A 180 -20.31 -14.66 -3.77
C ALA A 180 -21.62 -13.87 -3.58
N MET A 181 -21.62 -12.57 -3.86
CA MET A 181 -22.82 -11.72 -3.75
C MET A 181 -23.91 -12.12 -4.76
N LEU A 182 -23.53 -12.38 -6.02
CA LEU A 182 -24.45 -12.82 -7.06
C LEU A 182 -25.12 -14.15 -6.69
N LYS A 183 -24.35 -15.07 -6.09
CA LYS A 183 -24.88 -16.36 -5.62
C LYS A 183 -25.78 -16.21 -4.40
N ALA A 184 -25.36 -15.43 -3.40
CA ALA A 184 -26.10 -15.26 -2.15
C ALA A 184 -27.42 -14.49 -2.31
N HIS A 185 -27.51 -13.64 -3.34
CA HIS A 185 -28.67 -12.80 -3.61
C HIS A 185 -29.28 -13.05 -5.00
N ALA A 186 -29.26 -14.31 -5.46
CA ALA A 186 -29.73 -14.69 -6.79
C ALA A 186 -31.19 -14.26 -7.06
N ASP A 187 -32.06 -14.39 -6.05
CA ASP A 187 -33.48 -14.02 -6.14
C ASP A 187 -33.63 -12.52 -6.41
N PHE A 188 -32.86 -11.67 -5.73
CA PHE A 188 -32.84 -10.23 -5.96
C PHE A 188 -32.53 -9.91 -7.43
N PHE A 189 -31.48 -10.49 -8.01
CA PHE A 189 -31.10 -10.20 -9.40
C PHE A 189 -32.08 -10.77 -10.44
N THR A 190 -32.90 -11.74 -10.04
CA THR A 190 -33.92 -12.36 -10.88
C THR A 190 -35.21 -11.56 -10.87
N GLU A 191 -35.57 -10.98 -9.72
CA GLU A 191 -36.91 -10.41 -9.47
C GLU A 191 -36.95 -8.88 -9.46
N ILE A 192 -35.81 -8.19 -9.27
CA ILE A 192 -35.75 -6.73 -9.14
C ILE A 192 -36.28 -5.98 -10.38
N GLU A 193 -36.32 -6.64 -11.53
CA GLU A 193 -36.74 -6.07 -12.81
C GLU A 193 -37.65 -7.01 -13.57
N THR A 194 -38.31 -6.52 -14.62
CA THR A 194 -39.21 -7.34 -15.46
C THR A 194 -38.53 -8.56 -16.09
N SER A 195 -37.21 -8.50 -16.22
CA SER A 195 -36.40 -9.60 -16.72
C SER A 195 -35.15 -9.71 -15.86
N PRO A 196 -34.66 -10.93 -15.62
CA PRO A 196 -33.45 -11.15 -14.82
C PRO A 196 -32.27 -10.34 -15.36
N LEU A 197 -31.49 -9.75 -14.45
CA LEU A 197 -30.26 -9.07 -14.85
C LEU A 197 -29.24 -10.09 -15.37
N ASN A 198 -28.58 -9.76 -16.47
CA ASN A 198 -27.44 -10.56 -16.92
C ASN A 198 -26.23 -10.38 -16.00
N SER A 199 -25.22 -11.24 -16.15
CA SER A 199 -24.03 -11.25 -15.30
C SER A 199 -23.30 -9.90 -15.26
N SER A 200 -23.16 -9.22 -16.40
CA SER A 200 -22.51 -7.92 -16.48
C SER A 200 -23.30 -6.82 -15.75
N GLN A 201 -24.63 -6.83 -15.87
CA GLN A 201 -25.52 -5.91 -15.17
C GLN A 201 -25.49 -6.15 -13.65
N ALA A 202 -25.61 -7.41 -13.21
CA ALA A 202 -25.54 -7.77 -11.80
C ALA A 202 -24.18 -7.41 -11.20
N ARG A 203 -23.07 -7.64 -11.93
CA ARG A 203 -21.72 -7.21 -11.52
C ARG A 203 -21.62 -5.70 -11.35
N ALA A 204 -22.23 -4.91 -12.25
CA ALA A 204 -22.29 -3.46 -12.11
C ALA A 204 -23.10 -3.04 -10.87
N VAL A 205 -24.18 -3.78 -10.55
CA VAL A 205 -25.02 -3.53 -9.36
C VAL A 205 -24.30 -3.85 -8.05
N VAL A 206 -23.46 -4.89 -7.97
CA VAL A 206 -22.74 -5.23 -6.72
C VAL A 206 -21.44 -4.43 -6.51
N ASN A 207 -20.88 -3.89 -7.59
CA ASN A 207 -19.66 -3.11 -7.54
C ASN A 207 -19.83 -1.92 -6.58
N SER A 208 -18.98 -1.87 -5.55
CA SER A 208 -19.06 -0.88 -4.48
C SER A 208 -17.85 0.06 -4.47
N GLU A 209 -17.32 0.34 -5.66
CA GLU A 209 -16.38 1.45 -5.84
C GLU A 209 -17.07 2.79 -5.56
N SER A 210 -16.32 3.78 -5.09
CA SER A 210 -16.83 5.14 -4.86
C SER A 210 -17.28 5.83 -6.14
N SER A 211 -16.70 5.46 -7.28
CA SER A 211 -17.09 5.92 -8.61
C SER A 211 -17.01 4.76 -9.60
N LEU A 212 -18.08 4.57 -10.37
CA LEU A 212 -18.22 3.51 -11.35
C LEU A 212 -18.75 4.06 -12.67
N LEU A 213 -18.00 3.85 -13.74
CA LEU A 213 -18.45 4.09 -15.12
C LEU A 213 -18.96 2.78 -15.71
N VAL A 214 -20.24 2.74 -16.09
CA VAL A 214 -20.84 1.60 -16.79
C VAL A 214 -20.98 1.95 -18.27
N LEU A 215 -20.22 1.25 -19.12
CA LEU A 215 -20.32 1.39 -20.58
C LEU A 215 -21.49 0.55 -21.09
N ALA A 216 -22.47 1.19 -21.71
CA ALA A 216 -23.73 0.54 -22.04
C ALA A 216 -24.32 1.06 -23.36
N GLY A 217 -24.48 0.15 -24.34
CA GLY A 217 -25.07 0.46 -25.65
C GLY A 217 -26.57 0.78 -25.60
N ALA A 218 -27.16 1.13 -26.74
CA ALA A 218 -28.62 1.22 -26.86
C ALA A 218 -29.27 -0.14 -26.52
N GLY A 219 -30.41 -0.13 -25.83
CA GLY A 219 -31.14 -1.36 -25.45
C GLY A 219 -30.51 -2.24 -24.36
N SER A 220 -29.32 -1.93 -23.86
CA SER A 220 -28.58 -2.75 -22.88
C SER A 220 -29.10 -2.74 -21.43
N GLY A 221 -30.27 -2.14 -21.18
CA GLY A 221 -30.87 -2.08 -19.83
C GLY A 221 -30.22 -1.08 -18.87
N LYS A 222 -29.72 0.07 -19.37
CA LYS A 222 -29.11 1.15 -18.54
C LYS A 222 -29.99 1.55 -17.34
N THR A 223 -31.27 1.83 -17.60
CA THR A 223 -32.22 2.21 -16.56
C THR A 223 -32.44 1.09 -15.55
N SER A 224 -32.51 -0.17 -16.02
CA SER A 224 -32.61 -1.36 -15.16
C SER A 224 -31.44 -1.47 -14.19
N VAL A 225 -30.22 -1.21 -14.65
CA VAL A 225 -29.03 -1.20 -13.78
C VAL A 225 -29.11 -0.10 -12.73
N LEU A 226 -29.58 1.10 -13.08
CA LEU A 226 -29.73 2.21 -12.12
C LEU A 226 -30.77 1.91 -11.05
N VAL A 227 -31.94 1.40 -11.44
CA VAL A 227 -33.01 1.03 -10.51
C VAL A 227 -32.57 -0.12 -9.61
N ALA A 228 -31.98 -1.17 -10.20
CA ALA A 228 -31.46 -2.29 -9.42
C ALA A 228 -30.33 -1.87 -8.48
N ARG A 229 -29.47 -0.92 -8.87
CA ARG A 229 -28.44 -0.38 -7.97
C ARG A 229 -29.05 0.39 -6.80
N ALA A 230 -30.06 1.21 -7.03
CA ALA A 230 -30.79 1.88 -5.95
C ALA A 230 -31.42 0.85 -4.99
N GLY A 231 -32.12 -0.15 -5.54
CA GLY A 231 -32.70 -1.24 -4.75
C GLY A 231 -31.66 -2.04 -3.96
N TRP A 232 -30.49 -2.30 -4.56
CA TRP A 232 -29.39 -3.01 -3.91
C TRP A 232 -28.84 -2.22 -2.72
N LEU A 233 -28.64 -0.91 -2.87
CA LEU A 233 -28.17 -0.05 -1.79
C LEU A 233 -29.14 -0.05 -0.60
N LEU A 234 -30.45 0.01 -0.87
CA LEU A 234 -31.50 -0.06 0.16
C LEU A 234 -31.52 -1.43 0.84
N ALA A 235 -31.57 -2.52 0.05
CA ALA A 235 -31.68 -3.88 0.56
C ALA A 235 -30.47 -4.28 1.42
N ARG A 236 -29.30 -3.71 1.13
CA ARG A 236 -28.06 -3.94 1.89
C ARG A 236 -27.86 -2.96 3.04
N GLY A 237 -28.75 -2.00 3.25
CA GLY A 237 -28.61 -0.94 4.25
C GLY A 237 -27.36 -0.07 4.03
N GLN A 238 -26.92 0.06 2.77
CA GLN A 238 -25.76 0.88 2.39
C GLN A 238 -26.12 2.35 2.18
N ALA A 239 -27.40 2.64 1.96
CA ALA A 239 -27.96 3.98 1.92
C ALA A 239 -29.44 3.95 2.30
N ASP A 240 -29.92 5.02 2.92
CA ASP A 240 -31.35 5.29 3.05
C ASP A 240 -31.90 5.89 1.74
N ALA A 241 -33.21 5.79 1.51
CA ALA A 241 -33.83 6.30 0.28
C ALA A 241 -33.57 7.79 0.04
N GLY A 242 -33.67 8.62 1.08
CA GLY A 242 -33.35 10.05 1.00
C GLY A 242 -31.88 10.38 0.72
N GLN A 243 -30.97 9.40 0.77
CA GLN A 243 -29.54 9.56 0.44
C GLN A 243 -29.25 9.22 -1.03
N ILE A 244 -30.24 8.72 -1.79
CA ILE A 244 -30.08 8.32 -3.19
C ILE A 244 -30.63 9.42 -4.11
N LEU A 245 -29.77 9.96 -4.97
CA LEU A 245 -30.13 10.91 -6.02
C LEU A 245 -29.97 10.28 -7.39
N LEU A 246 -31.05 10.27 -8.17
CA LEU A 246 -31.05 9.84 -9.56
C LEU A 246 -31.11 11.05 -10.49
N LEU A 247 -30.28 11.04 -11.54
CA LEU A 247 -30.20 12.13 -12.52
C LEU A 247 -30.40 11.65 -13.94
N ALA A 248 -31.18 12.40 -14.70
CA ALA A 248 -31.40 12.19 -16.13
C ALA A 248 -31.28 13.51 -16.92
N PHE A 249 -31.00 13.41 -18.22
CA PHE A 249 -30.91 14.61 -19.07
C PHE A 249 -32.28 15.20 -19.43
N GLY A 250 -33.25 14.34 -19.80
CA GLY A 250 -34.59 14.76 -20.20
C GLY A 250 -35.63 14.52 -19.11
N ARG A 251 -36.69 15.35 -19.07
CA ARG A 251 -37.80 15.20 -18.12
C ARG A 251 -38.48 13.83 -18.23
N LYS A 252 -38.79 13.40 -19.46
CA LYS A 252 -39.39 12.10 -19.73
C LYS A 252 -38.58 10.94 -19.13
N ALA A 253 -37.24 10.99 -19.26
CA ALA A 253 -36.38 9.96 -18.69
C ALA A 253 -36.32 9.98 -17.16
N ALA A 254 -36.49 11.15 -16.53
CA ALA A 254 -36.63 11.25 -15.08
C ALA A 254 -37.99 10.68 -14.63
N GLU A 255 -39.08 11.05 -15.29
CA GLU A 255 -40.44 10.56 -15.01
C GLU A 255 -40.54 9.03 -15.15
N GLU A 256 -40.00 8.47 -16.24
CA GLU A 256 -39.94 7.02 -16.46
C GLU A 256 -39.11 6.32 -15.36
N MET A 257 -38.06 6.96 -14.85
CA MET A 257 -37.24 6.41 -13.78
C MET A 257 -37.96 6.45 -12.42
N ASP A 258 -38.70 7.51 -12.13
CA ASP A 258 -39.53 7.64 -10.91
C ASP A 258 -40.64 6.59 -10.88
N GLU A 259 -41.34 6.40 -12.00
CA GLU A 259 -42.38 5.37 -12.14
C GLU A 259 -41.79 3.99 -11.87
N ARG A 260 -40.65 3.68 -12.49
CA ARG A 260 -39.97 2.38 -12.32
C ARG A 260 -39.48 2.16 -10.89
N ILE A 261 -38.97 3.19 -10.21
CA ILE A 261 -38.56 3.11 -8.80
C ILE A 261 -39.78 2.82 -7.91
N ARG A 262 -40.91 3.51 -8.12
CA ARG A 262 -42.14 3.28 -7.35
C ARG A 262 -42.66 1.86 -7.55
N GLU A 263 -42.65 1.37 -8.79
CA GLU A 263 -43.10 0.02 -9.12
C GLU A 263 -42.20 -1.08 -8.52
N ARG A 264 -40.87 -0.91 -8.58
CA ARG A 264 -39.92 -1.97 -8.20
C ARG A 264 -39.49 -1.94 -6.74
N LEU A 265 -39.35 -0.74 -6.18
CA LEU A 265 -38.81 -0.54 -4.83
C LEU A 265 -39.90 -0.11 -3.84
N HIS A 266 -41.14 0.12 -4.31
CA HIS A 266 -42.28 0.52 -3.49
C HIS A 266 -41.99 1.74 -2.59
N THR A 267 -41.19 2.67 -3.10
CA THR A 267 -40.81 3.91 -2.40
C THR A 267 -41.04 5.13 -3.28
N GLU A 268 -41.47 6.22 -2.65
CA GLU A 268 -41.57 7.55 -3.27
C GLU A 268 -40.47 8.51 -2.78
N GLU A 269 -39.61 8.04 -1.86
CA GLU A 269 -38.57 8.88 -1.25
C GLU A 269 -37.36 9.09 -2.16
N ILE A 270 -37.15 8.18 -3.12
CA ILE A 270 -36.13 8.33 -4.16
C ILE A 270 -36.77 9.08 -5.33
N THR A 271 -36.22 10.24 -5.67
CA THR A 271 -36.71 11.06 -6.79
C THR A 271 -35.62 11.27 -7.84
N ALA A 272 -35.93 10.93 -9.08
CA ALA A 272 -35.15 11.25 -10.25
C ALA A 272 -35.37 12.71 -10.67
N ARG A 273 -34.28 13.39 -11.00
CA ARG A 273 -34.31 14.80 -11.38
C ARG A 273 -33.56 15.04 -12.68
N THR A 274 -33.92 16.12 -13.35
CA THR A 274 -33.04 16.70 -14.36
C THR A 274 -31.96 17.54 -13.69
N PHE A 275 -30.85 17.78 -14.37
CA PHE A 275 -29.81 18.70 -13.87
C PHE A 275 -30.38 20.09 -13.55
N HIS A 276 -31.27 20.61 -14.40
CA HIS A 276 -31.91 21.91 -14.20
C HIS A 276 -32.83 21.92 -12.97
N SER A 277 -33.65 20.87 -12.77
CA SER A 277 -34.55 20.80 -11.61
C SER A 277 -33.80 20.57 -10.30
N LEU A 278 -32.68 19.85 -10.33
CA LEU A 278 -31.78 19.76 -9.18
C LEU A 278 -31.16 21.13 -8.84
N ALA A 279 -30.61 21.84 -9.83
CA ALA A 279 -30.00 23.14 -9.62
C ALA A 279 -30.99 24.15 -9.00
N LEU A 280 -32.21 24.21 -9.53
CA LEU A 280 -33.27 25.06 -8.97
C LEU A 280 -33.59 24.70 -7.52
N TYR A 281 -33.68 23.42 -7.19
CA TYR A 281 -33.93 22.97 -5.82
C TYR A 281 -32.80 23.37 -4.86
N ILE A 282 -31.54 23.19 -5.26
CA ILE A 282 -30.38 23.59 -4.45
C ILE A 282 -30.42 25.10 -4.16
N ILE A 283 -30.69 25.92 -5.18
CA ILE A 283 -30.81 27.38 -5.03
C ILE A 283 -31.94 27.74 -4.07
N GLN A 284 -33.12 27.13 -4.20
CA GLN A 284 -34.25 27.39 -3.31
C GLN A 284 -33.95 27.05 -1.85
N GLN A 285 -33.26 25.93 -1.58
CA GLN A 285 -32.86 25.56 -0.22
C GLN A 285 -31.80 26.53 0.35
N GLY A 286 -30.89 27.02 -0.49
CA GLY A 286 -29.91 28.04 -0.10
C GLY A 286 -30.57 29.38 0.26
N SER A 287 -31.50 29.85 -0.57
CA SER A 287 -32.20 31.13 -0.36
C SER A 287 -33.14 31.12 0.86
N LYS A 288 -33.79 29.99 1.16
CA LYS A 288 -34.64 29.83 2.35
C LYS A 288 -33.85 29.96 3.66
N LYS A 289 -32.58 29.53 3.70
CA LYS A 289 -31.72 29.70 4.89
C LYS A 289 -31.32 31.15 5.14
N SER A 290 -31.25 31.98 4.10
CA SER A 290 -30.95 33.41 4.23
C SER A 290 -32.13 34.23 4.76
N ALA A 291 -33.36 33.80 4.51
CA ALA A 291 -34.58 34.49 4.95
C ALA A 291 -34.95 34.23 6.43
N CYS A 292 -34.37 33.22 7.09
CA CYS A 292 -34.63 32.87 8.49
C CYS A 292 -33.53 33.39 9.46
N ARG A 293 -32.64 34.28 8.99
CA ARG A 293 -31.57 34.92 9.78
C ARG A 293 -31.75 36.43 9.96
N GLN A 294 -32.97 36.95 9.80
CA GLN A 294 -33.31 38.35 10.12
C GLN A 294 -34.34 38.38 11.24
#